data_AF-A0A970MBX5-F1
#
_entry.id   AF-A0A970MBX5-F1
#
_cell.length_a   1.000
_cell.length_b   1.000
_cell.length_c   1.000
_cell.angle_alpha   90.00
_cell.angle_beta   90.00
_cell.angle_gamma   90.00
#
_symmetry.space_group_name_H-M   'P 1'
#
loop_
_entity.id
_entity.type
_entity.pdbx_description
1 polymer ?
#
loop_
_entity_poly.entity_id
_entity_poly.type
_entity_poly.pdbx_seq_one_letter_code
_entity_poly.pdbx_strand_id
1 'polypeptide(L)' 'MLDFRHETFLTLCSCNSFTKAAELLHITQPAVSQHIKHLEDFYGCKLFDTANRKSKTYTSRKAFARVCNDCFL' A
#
# COMPACT_ATOMS: atom_id res chain seq x y z
N MET A 1 4.58 0.76 -16.53
CA MET A 1 3.39 1.64 -16.39
C MET A 1 3.05 1.69 -14.92
N LEU A 2 3.16 2.86 -14.29
CA LEU A 2 2.85 3.04 -12.87
C LEU A 2 1.38 2.69 -12.65
N ASP A 3 1.15 1.52 -12.08
CA ASP A 3 -0.18 1.00 -11.84
C ASP A 3 -0.83 1.84 -10.72
N PHE A 4 -2.13 2.13 -10.81
CA PHE A 4 -2.87 2.88 -9.79
C PHE A 4 -2.77 2.24 -8.39
N ARG A 5 -2.41 0.95 -8.35
CA ARG A 5 -2.08 0.20 -7.14
C ARG A 5 -0.83 0.75 -6.44
N HIS A 6 0.24 1.06 -7.18
CA HIS A 6 1.47 1.64 -6.64
C HIS A 6 1.23 3.05 -6.08
N GLU A 7 0.43 3.86 -6.77
CA GLU A 7 -0.01 5.17 -6.26
C GLU A 7 -0.81 5.03 -4.96
N THR A 8 -1.68 4.02 -4.89
CA THR A 8 -2.43 3.69 -3.68
C THR A 8 -1.49 3.37 -2.51
N PHE A 9 -0.45 2.58 -2.77
CA PHE A 9 0.56 2.24 -1.77
C PHE A 9 1.35 3.46 -1.28
N LEU A 10 1.85 4.31 -2.19
CA LEU A 10 2.58 5.52 -1.85
C LEU A 10 1.74 6.50 -1.03
N THR A 11 0.46 6.65 -1.39
CA THR A 11 -0.49 7.50 -0.66
C THR A 11 -0.75 6.95 0.74
N LEU A 12 -0.97 5.63 0.85
CA LEU A 12 -1.11 4.94 2.14
C LEU A 12 0.13 5.09 3.02
N CYS A 13 1.33 5.00 2.44
CA CYS A 13 2.58 5.24 3.15
C CYS A 13 2.64 6.67 3.72
N SER A 14 2.16 7.65 2.97
CA SER A 14 2.20 9.07 3.33
C SER A 14 1.16 9.44 4.40
N CYS A 15 -0.08 8.95 4.28
CA CYS A 15 -1.16 9.31 5.20
C CYS A 15 -1.35 8.33 6.37
N ASN A 16 -0.71 7.14 6.28
CA ASN A 16 -0.80 6.03 7.23
C ASN A 16 -2.26 5.67 7.61
N SER A 17 -3.22 5.83 6.70
CA SER A 17 -4.64 5.57 6.95
C SER A 17 -5.36 5.14 5.68
N PHE A 18 -5.98 3.96 5.70
CA PHE A 18 -6.75 3.43 4.58
C PHE A 18 -7.92 4.35 4.20
N THR A 19 -8.63 4.90 5.19
CA THR A 19 -9.73 5.84 4.95
C THR A 19 -9.21 7.14 4.33
N LYS A 20 -8.11 7.70 4.86
CA LYS A 20 -7.55 8.94 4.34
C LYS A 20 -6.94 8.77 2.95
N ALA A 21 -6.34 7.60 2.66
CA ALA A 21 -5.87 7.26 1.32
C ALA A 21 -7.02 7.16 0.32
N ALA A 22 -8.15 6.55 0.72
CA ALA A 22 -9.35 6.45 -0.11
C ALA A 22 -9.88 7.84 -0.48
N GLU A 23 -9.95 8.75 0.50
CA GLU A 23 -10.33 10.15 0.28
C GLU A 23 -9.38 10.88 -0.67
N LEU A 24 -8.07 10.75 -0.46
CA LEU A 24 -7.05 11.41 -1.30
C LEU A 24 -7.02 10.90 -2.74
N LEU A 25 -7.31 9.61 -2.94
CA LEU A 25 -7.34 8.97 -4.25
C LEU A 25 -8.72 9.00 -4.89
N HIS A 26 -9.72 9.59 -4.21
CA HIS A 26 -11.12 9.62 -4.65
C HIS A 26 -11.69 8.23 -4.99
N ILE A 27 -11.28 7.20 -4.25
CA ILE A 27 -11.77 5.82 -4.37
C ILE A 27 -12.36 5.34 -3.05
N THR A 28 -12.95 4.14 -3.05
CA THR A 28 -13.52 3.56 -1.83
C THR A 28 -12.43 2.87 -1.00
N GLN A 29 -12.59 2.86 0.32
CA GLN A 29 -11.66 2.15 1.22
C GLN A 29 -11.52 0.63 0.90
N PRO A 30 -12.58 -0.09 0.49
CA PRO A 30 -12.44 -1.46 -0.01
C PRO A 30 -11.56 -1.57 -1.25
N ALA A 31 -11.63 -0.61 -2.19
CA ALA A 31 -10.75 -0.58 -3.36
C ALA A 31 -9.28 -0.40 -2.95
N VAL A 32 -9.00 0.52 -2.01
CA VAL A 32 -7.65 0.69 -1.42
C VAL A 32 -7.15 -0.62 -0.83
N SER A 33 -7.98 -1.30 -0.03
CA SER A 33 -7.62 -2.59 0.58
C SER A 33 -7.32 -3.66 -0.47
N GLN A 34 -8.12 -3.72 -1.53
CA GLN A 34 -7.93 -4.65 -2.63
C GLN A 34 -6.65 -4.36 -3.42
N HIS A 35 -6.32 -3.09 -3.65
CA HIS A 35 -5.07 -2.69 -4.32
C HIS A 35 -3.85 -3.13 -3.51
N ILE A 36 -3.87 -2.90 -2.20
CA ILE A 36 -2.79 -3.35 -1.31
C ILE A 36 -2.68 -4.86 -1.31
N LYS A 37 -3.78 -5.59 -1.16
CA LYS A 37 -3.76 -7.05 -1.18
C LYS A 37 -3.19 -7.59 -2.49
N HIS A 38 -3.56 -7.00 -3.63
CA HIS A 38 -2.96 -7.35 -4.92
C HIS A 38 -1.45 -7.13 -4.95
N LEU A 39 -0.96 -6.03 -4.39
CA LEU A 39 0.48 -5.79 -4.31
C LEU A 39 1.15 -6.79 -3.36
N GLU A 40 0.53 -7.12 -2.22
CA GLU A 40 1.04 -8.14 -1.30
C GLU A 40 1.17 -9.50 -1.98
N ASP A 41 0.16 -9.90 -2.74
CA ASP A 41 0.14 -11.14 -3.51
C ASP A 41 1.17 -11.12 -4.65
N PHE A 42 1.30 -9.99 -5.36
CA PHE A 42 2.26 -9.81 -6.45
C PHE A 42 3.71 -9.87 -5.97
N TYR A 43 4.01 -9.21 -4.85
CA TYR A 43 5.35 -9.18 -4.25
C TYR A 43 5.63 -10.38 -3.33
N GLY A 44 4.62 -11.21 -3.06
CA GLY A 44 4.71 -12.33 -2.13
C GLY A 44 5.08 -11.91 -0.71
N CYS A 45 4.71 -10.70 -0.27
CA CYS A 45 5.04 -10.19 1.05
C CYS A 45 3.97 -9.25 1.60
N LYS A 46 3.76 -9.27 2.93
CA LYS A 46 2.84 -8.32 3.57
C LYS A 46 3.42 -6.92 3.61
N LEU A 47 2.64 -5.96 3.12
CA LEU A 47 2.92 -4.53 3.09
C LEU A 47 2.31 -3.83 4.30
N PHE A 48 1.11 -4.24 4.72
CA PHE A 48 0.40 -3.67 5.85
C PHE A 48 -0.18 -4.74 6.77
N ASP A 49 0.07 -4.62 8.08
CA ASP A 49 -0.54 -5.49 9.07
C ASP A 49 -1.80 -4.81 9.66
N THR A 50 -2.98 -5.28 9.25
CA THR A 50 -4.28 -4.76 9.72
C THR A 50 -4.71 -5.39 11.05
N ALA A 51 -4.01 -6.41 11.55
CA ALA A 51 -4.41 -7.16 12.75
C ALA A 51 -4.10 -6.41 14.06
N ASN A 52 -3.11 -5.51 14.08
CA ASN A 52 -2.70 -4.82 15.30
C ASN A 52 -3.08 -3.33 15.28
N ARG A 53 -4.18 -2.99 15.95
CA ARG A 53 -4.70 -1.61 16.14
C ARG A 53 -3.71 -0.60 16.74
N LYS A 54 -2.52 -1.01 17.17
CA LYS A 54 -1.53 -0.14 17.85
C LYS A 54 -0.24 0.12 17.09
N SER A 55 0.01 -0.52 15.95
CA SER A 55 1.22 -0.26 15.19
C SER A 55 0.99 -0.60 13.73
N LYS A 56 0.70 0.42 12.91
CA LYS A 56 0.79 0.32 11.45
C LYS A 56 2.26 0.30 11.07
N THR A 57 2.96 -0.73 11.51
CA THR A 57 4.38 -0.89 11.25
C THR A 57 4.50 -1.52 9.87
N TYR A 58 5.08 -0.78 8.95
CA TYR A 58 5.45 -1.27 7.63
C TYR A 58 6.30 -2.54 7.82
N THR A 59 5.78 -3.70 7.41
CA THR A 59 6.38 -5.01 7.72
C THR A 59 7.75 -5.23 7.08
N SER A 60 8.20 -4.40 6.15
CA SER A 60 9.62 -4.35 5.81
C SER A 60 10.01 -3.10 5.04
N ARG A 61 11.04 -2.40 5.52
CA ARG A 61 11.81 -1.40 4.75
C ARG A 61 12.29 -1.97 3.39
N LYS A 62 12.46 -3.31 3.32
CA LYS A 62 12.75 -4.06 2.09
C LYS A 62 11.58 -4.11 1.09
N ALA A 63 10.34 -4.15 1.55
CA ALA A 63 9.17 -4.19 0.67
C ALA A 63 8.96 -2.86 -0.05
N PHE A 64 9.14 -1.74 0.68
CA PHE A 64 9.16 -0.41 0.07
C PHE A 64 10.23 -0.30 -1.02
N ALA A 65 11.44 -0.79 -0.77
CA ALA A 65 12.52 -0.79 -1.78
C ALA A 65 12.16 -1.61 -3.02
N ARG A 66 11.48 -2.76 -2.87
CA ARG A 66 11.02 -3.58 -4.01
C ARG A 66 9.96 -2.87 -4.84
N VAL A 67 8.93 -2.33 -4.19
CA VAL A 67 7.86 -1.56 -4.86
C VAL A 67 8.43 -0.33 -5.57
N CYS A 68 9.37 0.38 -4.92
CA CYS A 68 9.98 1.58 -5.48
C CYS A 68 10.94 1.26 -6.64
N ASN A 69 11.65 0.13 -6.60
CA ASN A 69 12.54 -0.30 -7.68
C ASN A 69 11.77 -0.70 -8.94
N ASP A 70 10.58 -1.30 -8.80
CA ASP A 70 9.70 -1.60 -9.95
C ASP A 70 8.96 -0.36 -10.48
N CYS A 71 8.75 0.67 -9.65
CA CYS A 71 8.20 1.94 -10.12
C CYS A 71 9.17 2.72 -11.02
N PHE A 72 10.48 2.47 -10.91
CA PHE A 72 11.54 3.21 -11.61
C PHE A 72 12.19 2.43 -12.78
N LEU A 73 11.69 1.24 -13.11
CA LEU A 73 12.05 0.46 -14.31
C LEU A 73 10.93 0.53 -15.36
#